data_AF-A0A3S0RXJ5-F1
#
_entry.id   AF-A0A3S0RXJ5-F1
#
_cell.length_a   1.000
_cell.length_b   1.000
_cell.length_c   1.000
_cell.angle_alpha   90.00
_cell.angle_beta   90.00
_cell.angle_gamma   90.00
#
_symmetry.space_group_name_H-M   'P 1'
#
loop_
_entity.id
_entity.type
_entity.pdbx_description
1 polymer ?
#
loop_
_entity_poly.entity_id
_entity_poly.type
_entity_poly.pdbx_seq_one_letter_code
_entity_poly.pdbx_strand_id
1 'polypeptide(L)'
;MSLHLLGRVALPYCLELLGGNCIRVLNREYSPIGFATERLTLTSEVEKHTRLKLRPSDIAKLKKLAVSPTEENWIFLYDDKSSPDQSSTLMDAYFGKLKVLSSIELLPD
;
A
#
# COMPACT_ATOMS: atom_id res chain seq x y z
N MET A 1 -19.98 7.55 -9.48
CA MET A 1 -19.00 7.42 -8.38
C MET A 1 -18.34 8.78 -8.18
N SER A 2 -18.39 9.36 -6.98
CA SER A 2 -17.74 10.65 -6.69
C SER A 2 -16.22 10.53 -6.86
N LEU A 3 -15.54 11.58 -7.36
CA LEU A 3 -14.07 11.63 -7.47
C LEU A 3 -13.38 11.34 -6.12
N HIS A 4 -14.03 11.70 -5.01
CA HIS A 4 -13.53 11.42 -3.66
C HIS A 4 -13.47 9.92 -3.35
N LEU A 5 -14.36 9.11 -3.92
CA LEU A 5 -14.37 7.65 -3.73
C LEU A 5 -13.26 6.96 -4.54
N LEU A 6 -12.85 7.54 -5.68
CA LEU A 6 -11.71 7.01 -6.45
C LEU A 6 -10.41 7.01 -5.65
N GLY A 7 -10.17 8.07 -4.87
CA GLY A 7 -8.99 8.15 -4.01
C GLY A 7 -8.91 7.01 -2.99
N ARG A 8 -10.04 6.57 -2.44
CA ARG A 8 -10.07 5.49 -1.44
C ARG A 8 -9.73 4.11 -2.01
N VAL A 9 -10.02 3.90 -3.30
CA VAL A 9 -9.86 2.62 -4.00
C VAL A 9 -8.54 2.55 -4.76
N ALA A 10 -8.09 3.66 -5.34
CA ALA A 10 -6.93 3.72 -6.22
C ALA A 10 -5.63 4.14 -5.52
N LEU A 11 -5.69 4.85 -4.38
CA LEU A 11 -4.49 5.28 -3.67
C LEU A 11 -3.99 4.18 -2.74
N PRO A 12 -2.70 3.80 -2.83
CA PRO A 12 -2.05 2.98 -1.81
C PRO A 12 -2.18 3.56 -0.41
N TYR A 13 -2.85 2.81 0.47
CA TYR A 13 -3.02 3.14 1.87
C TYR A 13 -1.97 2.47 2.74
N CYS A 14 -1.79 1.17 2.59
CA CYS A 14 -0.79 0.42 3.34
C CYS A 14 -0.17 -0.71 2.50
N LEU A 15 0.95 -1.23 2.99
CA LEU A 15 1.57 -2.45 2.51
C LEU A 15 1.43 -3.51 3.60
N GLU A 16 0.94 -4.68 3.24
CA GLU A 16 0.91 -5.86 4.09
C GLU A 16 2.15 -6.73 3.79
N LEU A 17 2.89 -7.12 4.82
CA LEU A 17 4.02 -8.05 4.76
C LEU A 17 3.48 -9.48 4.87
N LEU A 18 3.61 -10.25 3.80
CA LEU A 18 3.10 -11.62 3.70
C LEU A 18 4.09 -12.68 4.23
N GLY A 19 5.14 -12.24 4.92
CA GLY A 19 6.28 -13.06 5.32
C GLY A 19 7.42 -13.05 4.30
N GLY A 20 8.66 -13.24 4.80
CA GLY A 20 9.87 -13.13 4.00
C GLY A 20 10.05 -11.73 3.42
N ASN A 21 10.23 -11.65 2.10
CA ASN A 21 10.41 -10.42 1.31
C ASN A 21 9.21 -10.11 0.40
N CYS A 22 8.03 -10.64 0.74
CA CYS A 22 6.81 -10.48 -0.04
C CYS A 22 5.86 -9.48 0.60
N ILE A 23 5.28 -8.62 -0.24
CA ILE A 23 4.33 -7.61 0.18
C ILE A 23 3.04 -7.68 -0.65
N ARG A 24 2.01 -6.99 -0.16
CA ARG A 24 0.77 -6.70 -0.90
C ARG A 24 0.42 -5.23 -0.71
N VAL A 25 0.00 -4.57 -1.77
CA VAL A 25 -0.39 -3.15 -1.73
C VAL A 25 -1.90 -3.04 -1.58
N LEU A 26 -2.35 -2.39 -0.51
CA LEU A 26 -3.76 -2.29 -0.14
C LEU A 26 -4.26 -0.85 -0.20
N ASN A 27 -5.53 -0.69 -0.54
CA ASN A 27 -6.26 0.57 -0.50
C ASN A 27 -6.84 0.83 0.91
N ARG A 28 -7.60 1.92 1.09
CA ARG A 28 -8.13 2.30 2.43
C ARG A 28 -9.25 1.38 2.92
N GLU A 29 -9.73 0.48 2.07
CA GLU A 29 -10.67 -0.59 2.41
C GLU A 29 -9.95 -1.92 2.67
N TYR A 30 -8.62 -1.89 2.79
CA TYR A 30 -7.75 -3.06 2.97
C TYR A 30 -7.88 -4.10 1.84
N SER A 31 -8.29 -3.63 0.66
CA SER A 31 -8.41 -4.46 -0.53
C SER A 31 -7.20 -4.23 -1.45
N PRO A 32 -6.71 -5.27 -2.15
CA PRO A 32 -5.63 -5.11 -3.11
C PRO A 32 -5.96 -4.07 -4.18
N ILE A 33 -5.03 -3.17 -4.46
CA ILE A 33 -5.23 -2.15 -5.50
C ILE A 33 -5.39 -2.81 -6.86
N GLY A 34 -6.27 -2.26 -7.69
CA GLY A 34 -6.57 -2.78 -9.03
C GLY A 34 -7.64 -3.86 -9.04
N PHE A 35 -8.10 -4.31 -7.86
CA PHE A 35 -9.23 -5.21 -7.72
C PHE A 35 -10.44 -4.43 -7.19
N ALA A 36 -11.50 -4.36 -7.98
CA ALA A 36 -12.77 -3.75 -7.58
C ALA A 36 -13.62 -4.81 -6.88
N THR A 37 -13.58 -4.87 -5.56
CA THR A 37 -14.33 -5.92 -4.85
C THR A 37 -14.91 -5.40 -3.55
N GLU A 38 -16.23 -5.29 -3.52
CA GLU A 38 -17.02 -4.83 -2.36
C GLU A 38 -16.92 -5.79 -1.14
N ARG A 39 -16.29 -6.96 -1.31
CA ARG A 39 -15.97 -7.97 -0.29
C ARG A 39 -15.16 -9.09 -0.94
N LEU A 40 -13.83 -9.03 -0.90
CA LEU A 40 -13.03 -10.22 -1.21
C LEU A 40 -12.99 -11.12 0.01
N THR A 41 -13.58 -12.31 -0.09
CA THR A 41 -12.92 -13.47 0.49
C THR A 41 -11.65 -13.63 -0.33
N LEU A 42 -10.48 -13.30 0.23
CA LEU A 42 -9.19 -13.49 -0.45
C LEU A 42 -9.09 -14.97 -0.85
N THR A 43 -9.41 -15.28 -2.10
CA THR A 43 -9.20 -16.62 -2.63
C THR A 43 -7.71 -16.79 -2.90
N SER A 44 -7.22 -18.02 -2.84
CA SER A 44 -5.81 -18.34 -3.09
C SER A 44 -5.29 -17.85 -4.46
N GLU A 45 -6.17 -17.63 -5.44
CA GLU A 45 -5.83 -17.02 -6.72
C GLU A 45 -5.56 -15.52 -6.62
N VAL A 46 -6.41 -14.79 -5.90
CA VAL A 46 -6.21 -13.35 -5.68
C VAL A 46 -4.94 -13.11 -4.86
N GLU A 47 -4.65 -13.99 -3.91
CA GLU A 47 -3.40 -13.90 -3.14
C GLU A 47 -2.15 -14.02 -4.01
N LYS A 48 -2.16 -14.91 -5.01
CA LYS A 48 -1.04 -15.07 -5.94
C LYS A 48 -0.85 -13.84 -6.82
N HIS A 49 -1.93 -13.29 -7.36
CA HIS A 49 -1.85 -12.14 -8.29
C HIS A 49 -1.56 -10.80 -7.62
N THR A 50 -1.68 -10.71 -6.29
CA THR A 50 -1.48 -9.48 -5.52
C THR A 50 -0.19 -9.47 -4.71
N ARG A 51 0.52 -10.61 -4.69
CA ARG A 51 1.81 -10.76 -4.03
C ARG A 51 2.90 -10.14 -4.88
N LEU A 52 3.71 -9.29 -4.26
CA LEU A 52 4.88 -8.68 -4.88
C LEU A 52 6.13 -9.08 -4.11
N LYS A 53 7.11 -9.64 -4.81
CA LYS A 53 8.38 -10.05 -4.22
C LYS A 53 9.42 -8.95 -4.38
N LEU A 54 10.09 -8.60 -3.28
CA LEU A 54 11.07 -7.52 -3.23
C LEU A 54 12.45 -8.04 -2.88
N ARG A 55 13.50 -7.22 -3.02
CA ARG A 55 14.78 -7.56 -2.41
C ARG A 55 14.68 -7.42 -0.88
N PRO A 56 15.36 -8.28 -0.09
CA PRO A 56 15.34 -8.17 1.37
C PRO A 56 15.75 -6.78 1.89
N SER A 57 16.69 -6.11 1.21
CA SER A 57 17.15 -4.76 1.55
C SER A 57 16.08 -3.68 1.40
N ASP A 58 15.06 -3.91 0.55
CA ASP A 58 14.03 -2.92 0.27
C ASP A 58 12.91 -2.94 1.33
N ILE A 59 12.72 -4.06 2.05
CA ILE A 59 11.78 -4.14 3.19
C ILE A 59 12.13 -3.12 4.28
N ALA A 60 13.42 -2.98 4.60
CA ALA A 60 13.87 -2.02 5.59
C ALA A 60 13.62 -0.57 5.15
N LYS A 61 13.70 -0.28 3.84
CA LYS A 61 13.37 1.04 3.29
C LYS A 61 11.88 1.32 3.39
N LEU A 62 11.05 0.32 3.08
CA LEU A 62 9.59 0.43 3.17
C LEU A 62 9.12 0.73 4.60
N LYS A 63 9.68 0.05 5.59
CA LYS A 63 9.32 0.30 7.00
C LYS A 63 9.57 1.74 7.44
N LYS A 64 10.55 2.44 6.83
CA LYS A 64 10.81 3.87 7.10
C LYS A 64 9.77 4.81 6.51
N LEU A 65 8.93 4.35 5.58
CA LEU A 65 7.85 5.15 5.00
C LEU A 65 6.59 5.20 5.88
N ALA A 66 6.52 4.33 6.90
CA ALA A 66 5.36 4.21 7.77
C ALA A 66 5.09 5.52 8.53
N VAL A 67 3.84 5.99 8.48
CA VAL A 67 3.37 7.16 9.26
C VAL A 67 3.17 6.84 10.73
N SER A 68 2.85 5.59 11.03
CA SER A 68 2.69 5.12 12.40
C SER A 68 3.35 3.76 12.56
N PRO A 69 3.96 3.49 13.73
CA PRO A 69 4.33 2.14 14.11
C PRO A 69 3.05 1.37 14.43
N THR A 70 2.63 0.49 13.54
CA THR A 70 1.44 -0.34 13.76
C THR A 70 1.70 -1.74 13.24
N GLU A 71 1.20 -2.72 13.99
CA GLU A 71 1.03 -4.15 13.73
C GLU A 71 2.15 -4.81 12.89
N GLU A 72 2.87 -5.79 13.44
CA GLU A 72 4.18 -6.31 12.95
C GLU A 72 4.35 -6.54 11.43
N ASN A 73 3.26 -6.64 10.68
CA ASN A 73 3.20 -6.88 9.25
C ASN A 73 2.66 -5.71 8.39
N TRP A 74 2.36 -4.53 8.92
CA TRP A 74 1.66 -3.48 8.16
C TRP A 74 2.50 -2.20 8.08
N ILE A 75 2.55 -1.59 6.89
CA ILE A 75 3.28 -0.34 6.63
C ILE A 75 2.31 0.68 6.07
N PHE A 76 1.81 1.57 6.92
CA PHE A 76 0.82 2.58 6.56
C PHE A 76 1.48 3.81 5.91
N LEU A 77 1.06 4.15 4.70
CA LEU A 77 1.58 5.29 3.94
C LEU A 77 0.95 6.61 4.38
N TYR A 78 -0.23 6.58 4.99
CA TYR A 78 -0.87 7.71 5.63
C TYR A 78 -1.90 7.20 6.66
N ASP A 79 -2.45 8.12 7.45
CA ASP A 79 -3.51 7.88 8.43
C ASP A 79 -4.58 8.98 8.31
N ASP A 80 -5.52 9.02 9.25
CA ASP A 80 -6.59 10.02 9.26
C ASP A 80 -6.08 11.46 9.44
N LYS A 81 -4.86 11.66 9.97
CA LYS A 81 -4.25 12.98 10.21
C LYS A 81 -3.35 13.43 9.07
N SER A 82 -2.90 12.50 8.24
CA SER A 82 -1.99 12.70 7.12
C SER A 82 -2.63 12.32 5.78
N SER A 83 -3.95 12.26 5.75
CA SER A 83 -4.72 11.83 4.59
C SER A 83 -4.49 12.79 3.41
N PRO A 84 -4.14 12.28 2.21
CA PRO A 84 -3.74 13.12 1.09
C PRO A 84 -4.87 14.00 0.54
N ASP A 85 -6.14 13.64 0.80
CA ASP A 85 -7.33 14.41 0.42
C ASP A 85 -7.59 15.66 1.29
N GLN A 86 -6.93 15.78 2.44
CA GLN A 86 -7.17 16.89 3.37
C GLN A 86 -6.44 18.19 2.97
N SER A 87 -5.30 18.12 2.30
CA SER A 87 -4.58 19.30 1.81
C SER A 87 -3.54 18.97 0.75
N SER A 88 -3.14 19.96 -0.05
CA SER A 88 -2.04 19.82 -1.02
C SER A 88 -0.72 19.43 -0.36
N THR A 89 -0.42 19.98 0.82
CA THR A 89 0.81 19.64 1.57
C THR A 89 0.86 18.17 1.95
N LEU A 90 -0.28 17.58 2.35
CA LEU A 90 -0.37 16.16 2.67
C LEU A 90 -0.30 15.28 1.41
N MET A 91 -0.90 15.73 0.30
CA MET A 91 -0.76 15.08 -1.00
C MET A 91 0.70 15.05 -1.46
N ASP A 92 1.45 16.15 -1.32
CA ASP A 92 2.85 16.23 -1.70
C ASP A 92 3.73 15.30 -0.85
N ALA A 93 3.50 15.27 0.46
CA ALA A 93 4.16 14.34 1.37
C ALA A 93 3.87 12.87 1.00
N TYR A 94 2.63 12.58 0.60
CA TYR A 94 2.22 11.27 0.12
C TYR A 94 2.89 10.90 -1.21
N PHE A 95 2.95 11.81 -2.19
CA PHE A 95 3.68 11.60 -3.43
C PHE A 95 5.18 11.35 -3.20
N GLY A 96 5.78 11.97 -2.18
CA GLY A 96 7.14 11.66 -1.75
C GLY A 96 7.33 10.18 -1.41
N LYS A 97 6.36 9.56 -0.73
CA LYS A 97 6.39 8.12 -0.39
C LYS A 97 6.14 7.25 -1.62
N LEU A 98 5.18 7.63 -2.47
CA LEU A 98 4.93 6.94 -3.73
C LEU A 98 6.16 6.95 -4.65
N LYS A 99 6.94 8.03 -4.65
CA LYS A 99 8.21 8.10 -5.38
C LYS A 99 9.19 7.04 -4.90
N VAL A 100 9.35 6.86 -3.59
CA VAL A 100 10.19 5.79 -3.04
C VAL A 100 9.67 4.41 -3.44
N LEU A 101 8.36 4.17 -3.31
CA LEU A 101 7.73 2.91 -3.73
C LEU A 101 7.99 2.61 -5.21
N SER A 102 7.82 3.59 -6.09
CA SER A 102 8.00 3.43 -7.53
C SER A 102 9.45 3.12 -7.95
N SER A 103 10.43 3.41 -7.08
CA SER A 103 11.84 3.12 -7.32
C SER A 103 12.25 1.70 -6.89
N ILE A 104 11.35 0.95 -6.27
CA ILE A 104 11.62 -0.41 -5.83
C ILE A 104 11.42 -1.35 -7.01
N GLU A 105 12.43 -2.17 -7.26
CA GLU A 105 12.39 -3.19 -8.29
C GLU A 105 11.67 -4.44 -7.78
N LEU A 106 10.72 -4.94 -8.57
CA LEU A 106 10.01 -6.17 -8.29
C LEU A 106 10.81 -7.37 -8.82
N LEU A 107 10.88 -8.43 -8.03
CA LEU A 107 11.48 -9.69 -8.44
C LEU A 107 10.43 -10.59 -9.09
N PRO A 108 10.83 -11.43 -10.06
CA PRO A 108 9.96 -12.50 -10.53
C PRO A 108 9.64 -13.47 -9.39
N ASP A 109 8.41 -13.99 -9.40
CA ASP A 109 7.93 -14.97 -8.43
C ASP A 109 8.77 -16.24 -8.42
#